data_AF-A0A4Y7QNQ0-F1
#
_entry.id   AF-A0A4Y7QNQ0-F1
#
_cell.length_a   1.000
_cell.length_b   1.000
_cell.length_c   1.000
_cell.angle_alpha   90.00
_cell.angle_beta   90.00
_cell.angle_gamma   90.00
#
_symmetry.space_group_name_H-M   'P 1'
#
loop_
_entity.id
_entity.type
_entity.pdbx_description
1 polymer ?
#
loop_
_entity_poly.entity_id
_entity_poly.type
_entity_poly.pdbx_seq_one_letter_code
_entity_poly.pdbx_strand_id
1 'polypeptide(L)' 'MRTPSGILHVVDFKTDQIVAAIQPEDYWDDKRHWELKNNVDMLDFTAFDGTDHAVTLQQQNLVLKEVRDGRIVP' A
#
# COMPACT_ATOMS: atom_id res chain seq x y z
N MET A 1 -20.67 9.25 -0.17
CA MET A 1 -19.31 8.80 0.20
C MET A 1 -18.67 8.21 -1.04
N ARG A 2 -17.44 8.61 -1.38
CA ARG A 2 -16.71 8.07 -2.54
C ARG A 2 -16.20 6.67 -2.19
N THR A 3 -16.35 5.72 -3.11
CA THR A 3 -15.71 4.40 -2.99
C THR A 3 -14.20 4.57 -3.20
N PRO A 4 -13.35 4.09 -2.28
CA PRO A 4 -11.90 4.15 -2.47
C PRO A 4 -11.48 3.37 -3.71
N SER A 5 -10.45 3.86 -4.41
CA SER A 5 -9.92 3.22 -5.62
C SER A 5 -9.39 1.81 -5.38
N GLY A 6 -8.85 1.54 -4.19
CA GLY A 6 -8.13 0.31 -3.88
C GLY A 6 -6.72 0.24 -4.47
N ILE A 7 -6.27 1.28 -5.19
CA ILE A 7 -4.91 1.32 -5.74
C ILE A 7 -3.91 1.52 -4.60
N LEU A 8 -2.85 0.71 -4.58
CA LEU A 8 -1.71 0.90 -3.70
C LEU A 8 -0.61 1.66 -4.45
N HIS A 9 -0.26 2.85 -3.97
CA HIS A 9 0.83 3.64 -4.53
C HIS A 9 2.11 3.35 -3.76
N VAL A 10 3.16 2.93 -4.44
CA VAL A 10 4.48 2.71 -3.85
C VAL A 10 5.30 3.98 -4.04
N VAL A 11 5.72 4.57 -2.93
CA VAL A 11 6.53 5.79 -2.88
C VAL A 11 7.95 5.42 -2.50
N ASP A 12 8.91 5.80 -3.34
CA ASP A 12 10.32 5.57 -3.09
C ASP A 12 10.81 6.41 -1.91
N PHE A 13 11.45 5.77 -0.92
CA PHE A 13 11.83 6.42 0.33
C PHE A 13 12.94 7.48 0.20
N LYS A 14 13.65 7.50 -0.93
CA LYS A 14 14.76 8.45 -1.15
C LYS A 14 14.30 9.69 -1.89
N THR A 15 13.34 9.54 -2.79
CA THR A 15 12.93 10.57 -3.76
C THR A 15 11.52 11.12 -3.51
N ASP A 16 10.74 10.47 -2.64
CA ASP A 16 9.32 10.77 -2.39
C ASP A 16 8.44 10.70 -3.66
N GLN A 17 8.90 9.99 -4.69
CA GLN A 17 8.17 9.81 -5.95
C GLN A 17 7.39 8.50 -5.96
N ILE A 18 6.23 8.52 -6.62
CA ILE A 18 5.48 7.30 -6.91
C ILE A 18 6.24 6.51 -7.98
N VAL A 19 6.73 5.32 -7.60
CA VAL A 19 7.49 4.43 -8.49
C VAL A 19 6.68 3.23 -8.97
N ALA A 20 5.54 2.94 -8.33
CA ALA A 20 4.60 1.93 -8.77
C ALA A 20 3.16 2.24 -8.31
N ALA A 21 2.19 1.71 -9.05
CA ALA A 21 0.78 1.73 -8.71
C ALA A 21 0.20 0.32 -8.91
N ILE A 22 -0.04 -0.39 -7.82
CA ILE A 22 -0.55 -1.77 -7.83
C ILE A 22 -2.07 -1.70 -7.90
N GLN A 23 -2.66 -2.34 -8.92
CA GLN A 23 -4.10 -2.35 -9.10
C GLN A 23 -4.77 -3.32 -8.11
N PRO A 24 -6.05 -3.09 -7.74
CA PRO A 24 -6.81 -4.00 -6.88
C PRO A 24 -6.86 -5.46 -7.33
N GLU A 25 -6.67 -5.71 -8.63
CA GLU A 25 -6.63 -7.05 -9.23
C GLU A 25 -5.27 -7.76 -9.09
N ASP A 26 -4.21 -7.02 -8.75
CA ASP A 26 -2.83 -7.51 -8.69
C ASP A 26 -2.39 -7.89 -7.26
N TYR A 27 -3.27 -7.74 -6.26
CA TYR A 27 -2.99 -8.08 -4.87
C TYR A 27 -4.22 -8.67 -4.15
N TRP A 28 -3.98 -9.40 -3.07
CA TRP A 28 -5.01 -9.98 -2.22
C TRP A 28 -4.62 -9.92 -0.75
N ASP A 29 -5.50 -10.43 0.12
CA ASP A 29 -5.30 -10.44 1.57
C ASP A 29 -5.08 -9.03 2.18
N ASP A 30 -5.73 -8.01 1.62
CA ASP A 30 -5.79 -6.62 2.12
C ASP A 30 -6.32 -6.53 3.56
N LYS A 31 -5.42 -6.66 4.52
CA LYS A 31 -5.74 -6.77 5.95
C LYS A 31 -5.14 -5.58 6.66
N ARG A 32 -6.01 -4.81 7.32
CA ARG A 32 -5.59 -3.73 8.19
C ARG A 32 -5.74 -4.16 9.63
N HIS A 33 -4.66 -4.08 10.40
CA HIS A 33 -4.69 -4.39 11.82
C HIS A 33 -4.07 -3.26 12.64
N TRP A 34 -4.70 -2.95 13.76
CA TRP A 34 -4.17 -1.99 14.72
C TRP A 34 -3.54 -2.76 15.89
N GLU A 35 -2.23 -2.62 16.05
CA GLU A 35 -1.54 -3.03 17.26
C GLU A 35 -1.68 -1.96 18.34
N LEU A 36 -2.57 -2.19 19.31
CA LEU A 36 -2.93 -1.21 20.33
C LEU A 36 -1.76 -0.84 21.26
N LYS A 37 -0.88 -1.80 21.58
CA LYS A 37 0.20 -1.62 22.57
C LYS A 37 1.20 -0.55 22.15
N ASN A 38 1.56 -0.53 20.88
CA ASN A 38 2.53 0.40 20.31
C ASN A 38 1.88 1.48 19.45
N ASN A 39 0.54 1.49 19.37
CA ASN A 39 -0.26 2.38 18.55
C ASN A 39 0.16 2.37 17.07
N VAL A 40 0.39 1.17 16.52
CA VAL A 40 0.82 0.97 15.13
C VAL A 40 -0.36 0.48 14.30
N ASP A 41 -0.62 1.16 13.20
CA ASP A 41 -1.57 0.74 12.17
C ASP A 41 -0.77 0.09 11.03
N MET A 42 -1.08 -1.16 10.72
CA MET A 42 -0.36 -1.96 9.73
C MET A 42 -1.30 -2.40 8.61
N LEU A 43 -0.80 -2.29 7.38
CA LEU A 43 -1.42 -2.84 6.18
C LEU A 43 -0.61 -4.06 5.73
N ASP A 44 -1.22 -5.24 5.85
CA ASP A 44 -0.71 -6.48 5.27
C ASP A 44 -1.44 -6.77 3.97
N PHE A 45 -0.71 -7.20 2.95
CA PHE A 45 -1.26 -7.67 1.69
C PHE A 45 -0.30 -8.64 1.02
N THR A 46 -0.80 -9.40 0.07
CA THR A 46 -0.01 -10.33 -0.75
C THR A 46 -0.06 -9.88 -2.20
N ALA A 47 1.10 -9.86 -2.87
CA ALA A 47 1.22 -9.56 -4.29
C ALA A 47 2.07 -10.65 -4.97
N PHE A 48 1.91 -10.82 -6.28
CA PHE A 48 2.71 -11.78 -7.05
C PHE A 48 4.20 -11.41 -7.06
N ASP A 49 5.06 -12.39 -6.75
CA ASP A 49 6.48 -12.28 -6.99
C ASP A 49 6.77 -12.43 -8.50
N GLY A 50 7.66 -11.60 -9.03
CA GLY A 50 8.01 -11.60 -10.46
C GLY A 50 7.29 -10.54 -11.32
N THR A 51 6.52 -9.63 -10.73
CA THR A 51 6.08 -8.40 -11.40
C THR A 51 7.11 -7.27 -11.23
N ASP A 52 7.13 -6.30 -12.14
CA ASP A 52 8.02 -5.12 -12.02
C ASP A 52 7.76 -4.34 -10.71
N HIS A 53 6.52 -4.34 -10.23
CA HIS A 53 6.14 -3.69 -8.98
C HIS A 53 6.61 -4.48 -7.74
N ALA A 54 6.74 -5.81 -7.81
CA ALA A 54 7.24 -6.61 -6.68
C ALA A 54 8.66 -6.20 -6.24
N VAL A 55 9.51 -5.79 -7.18
CA VAL A 55 10.86 -5.28 -6.86
C VAL A 55 10.79 -4.00 -6.03
N THR A 56 9.79 -3.15 -6.29
CA THR A 56 9.59 -1.90 -5.53
C THR A 56 9.08 -2.15 -4.10
N LEU A 57 8.47 -3.31 -3.83
CA LEU A 57 8.00 -3.70 -2.50
C LEU A 57 9.10 -4.33 -1.62
N GLN A 58 10.18 -4.85 -2.20
CA GLN A 58 11.31 -5.43 -1.45
C GLN A 58 12.25 -4.39 -0.85
N GLN A 59 12.08 -3.12 -1.23
CA GLN A 59 12.81 -1.99 -0.69
C GLN A 59 12.08 -1.41 0.52
N GLN A 60 12.71 -0.49 1.26
CA GLN A 60 12.06 0.23 2.37
C GLN A 60 11.10 1.34 1.88
N ASN A 61 10.37 1.07 0.80
CA ASN A 61 9.44 2.02 0.19
C ASN A 61 8.14 2.09 0.99
N LEU A 62 7.47 3.24 0.90
CA LEU A 62 6.20 3.47 1.57
C LEU A 62 5.05 3.06 0.65
N VAL A 63 4.12 2.25 1.17
CA VAL A 63 2.88 1.92 0.45
C VAL A 63 1.77 2.84 0.95
N LEU A 64 1.09 3.53 0.04
CA LEU A 64 0.00 4.45 0.34
C LEU A 64 -1.31 3.96 -0.26
N LYS A 65 -2.38 4.02 0.52
CA LYS A 65 -3.72 3.59 0.13
C LYS A 65 -4.77 4.65 0.41
N GLU A 66 -5.69 4.84 -0.53
CA GLU A 66 -6.90 5.62 -0.31
C GLU A 66 -7.87 4.87 0.60
N VAL A 67 -8.34 5.52 1.66
CA VAL A 67 -9.42 5.03 2.52
C VAL A 67 -10.70 5.80 2.28
N ARG A 68 -11.76 5.39 2.99
CA ARG A 68 -13.03 6.13 3.01
C ARG A 68 -12.77 7.59 3.36
N ASP A 69 -13.55 8.48 2.76
CA ASP A 69 -13.41 9.94 2.84
C ASP A 69 -12.22 10.54 2.06
N GLY A 70 -11.55 9.75 1.22
CA GLY A 70 -10.52 10.22 0.28
C GLY A 70 -9.17 10.52 0.95
N ARG A 71 -9.00 10.13 2.22
CA ARG A 71 -7.73 10.25 2.93
C ARG A 71 -6.75 9.22 2.39
N ILE A 72 -5.48 9.61 2.25
CA ILE A 72 -4.38 8.70 1.92
C ILE A 72 -3.65 8.34 3.21
N VAL A 73 -3.42 7.05 3.42
CA VAL A 73 -2.76 6.52 4.61
C VAL A 73 -1.70 5.50 4.23
N PRO A 74 -0.61 5.40 5.02
CA PRO A 74 0.28 4.26 4.95
C PRO A 74 -0.38 2.97 5.47
#